data_AF-A0A6I3LLN7-F1
#
_entry.id   AF-A0A6I3LLN7-F1
#
_cell.length_a   1.000
_cell.length_b   1.000
_cell.length_c   1.000
_cell.angle_alpha   90.00
_cell.angle_beta   90.00
_cell.angle_gamma   90.00
#
_symmetry.space_group_name_H-M   'P 1'
#
loop_
_entity.id
_entity.type
_entity.pdbx_description
1 polymer ?
#
loop_
_entity_poly.entity_id
_entity_poly.type
_entity_poly.pdbx_seq_one_letter_code
_entity_poly.pdbx_strand_id
1 'polypeptide(L)' 'MKIEKIITFLVLLVFVYGIYSLDASNLWSVQINWFSHLSFIIFAVYLVYSLKKAARQQDQENAKKGE' A
#
# COMPACT_ATOMS: atom_id res chain seq x y z
N MET A 1 4.91 -14.43 -7.47
CA MET A 1 6.23 -14.03 -6.93
C MET A 1 6.88 -12.84 -7.64
N LYS A 2 6.94 -12.75 -9.00
CA LYS A 2 7.56 -11.59 -9.68
C LYS A 2 6.61 -10.39 -9.84
N ILE A 3 5.40 -10.62 -10.34
CA ILE A 3 4.40 -9.56 -10.60
C ILE A 3 4.01 -8.83 -9.33
N GLU A 4 3.80 -9.56 -8.23
CA GLU A 4 3.43 -8.97 -6.94
C GLU A 4 4.49 -8.01 -6.41
N LYS A 5 5.78 -8.35 -6.50
CA LYS A 5 6.88 -7.45 -6.12
C LYS A 5 6.89 -6.17 -6.97
N ILE A 6 6.59 -6.28 -8.26
CA ILE A 6 6.46 -5.13 -9.16
C ILE A 6 5.27 -4.26 -8.73
N ILE A 7 4.12 -4.88 -8.41
CA ILE A 7 2.95 -4.16 -7.91
C ILE A 7 3.27 -3.45 -6.60
N THR A 8 3.91 -4.12 -5.64
CA THR A 8 4.38 -3.51 -4.39
C THR A 8 5.25 -2.29 -4.67
N PHE A 9 6.22 -2.44 -5.57
CA PHE A 9 7.14 -1.37 -5.94
C PHE A 9 6.42 -0.18 -6.56
N LEU A 10 5.47 -0.43 -7.49
CA LEU A 10 4.67 0.62 -8.11
C LEU A 10 3.79 1.34 -7.09
N VAL A 11 3.12 0.61 -6.20
CA VAL A 11 2.30 1.20 -5.13
C VAL A 11 3.15 2.08 -4.22
N LEU A 12 4.34 1.62 -3.83
CA LEU A 12 5.27 2.40 -3.02
C LEU A 12 5.76 3.65 -3.75
N LEU A 13 6.07 3.55 -5.04
CA LEU A 13 6.52 4.69 -5.84
C LEU A 13 5.42 5.75 -5.98
N VAL A 14 4.19 5.34 -6.26
CA VAL A 14 3.01 6.22 -6.29
C VAL A 14 2.78 6.88 -4.93
N PHE A 15 2.93 6.13 -3.84
CA PHE A 15 2.80 6.66 -2.48
C PHE A 15 3.88 7.72 -2.18
N VAL A 16 5.15 7.43 -2.45
CA VAL A 16 6.26 8.37 -2.28
C VAL A 16 6.05 9.65 -3.09
N TYR A 17 5.65 9.51 -4.35
CA TYR A 17 5.34 10.67 -5.20
C TYR A 17 4.14 11.47 -4.68
N GLY A 18 3.13 10.80 -4.12
CA GLY A 18 2.01 11.46 -3.46
C GLY A 18 2.40 12.24 -2.21
N ILE A 19 3.34 11.74 -1.41
CA ILE A 19 3.90 12.49 -0.27
C ILE A 19 4.70 13.70 -0.78
N TYR A 20 5.55 13.51 -1.79
CA TYR A 20 6.37 14.58 -2.36
C TYR A 20 5.54 15.72 -2.95
N SER A 21 4.39 15.41 -3.54
CA SER A 21 3.45 16.38 -4.13
C SER A 21 2.47 17.00 -3.13
N LEU A 22 2.49 16.58 -1.87
CA LEU A 22 1.59 17.07 -0.85
C LEU A 22 1.94 18.52 -0.45
N ASP A 23 0.99 19.43 -0.63
CA ASP A 23 1.06 20.76 -0.06
C ASP A 23 0.65 20.74 1.42
N ALA A 24 1.66 20.77 2.29
CA ALA A 24 1.49 20.76 3.75
C ALA A 24 0.80 22.02 4.30
N SER A 25 0.75 23.12 3.55
CA SER A 25 0.03 24.34 3.96
C SER A 25 -1.48 24.21 3.77
N ASN A 26 -1.92 23.32 2.87
CA ASN A 26 -3.33 23.14 2.50
C ASN A 26 -3.79 21.67 2.61
N LEU A 27 -3.37 20.96 3.67
CA LEU A 27 -3.59 19.51 3.82
C LEU A 27 -5.03 19.06 3.56
N TRP A 28 -6.02 19.82 4.04
CA TRP A 28 -7.44 19.47 3.92
C TRP A 28 -8.07 19.82 2.57
N SER A 29 -7.36 20.54 1.71
CA SER A 29 -7.86 20.89 0.38
C SER A 29 -7.76 19.70 -0.55
N VAL A 30 -8.89 19.01 -0.72
CA VAL A 30 -9.01 17.88 -1.64
C VAL A 30 -8.69 18.29 -3.07
N GLN A 31 -9.02 19.53 -3.49
CA GLN A 31 -8.72 20.01 -4.83
C GLN A 31 -7.21 20.19 -5.07
N ILE A 32 -6.49 20.74 -4.09
CA ILE A 32 -5.03 20.99 -4.19
C ILE A 32 -4.27 19.67 -4.07
N ASN A 33 -4.65 18.83 -3.11
CA ASN A 33 -3.93 17.61 -2.75
C ASN A 33 -4.59 16.33 -3.29
N TRP A 34 -5.41 16.42 -4.34
CA TRP A 34 -6.25 15.30 -4.80
C TRP A 34 -5.43 14.04 -5.11
N PHE A 35 -4.27 14.21 -5.72
CA PHE A 35 -3.37 13.12 -6.08
C PHE A 35 -2.76 12.45 -4.85
N SER A 36 -2.30 13.24 -3.87
CA SER A 36 -1.79 12.72 -2.59
C SER A 36 -2.87 11.95 -1.82
N HIS A 37 -4.10 12.47 -1.78
CA HIS A 37 -5.22 11.75 -1.15
C HIS A 37 -5.48 10.42 -1.87
N LEU A 38 -5.48 10.41 -3.20
CA LEU A 38 -5.66 9.20 -3.98
C LEU A 38 -4.54 8.18 -3.73
N SER A 39 -3.27 8.62 -3.69
CA SER A 39 -2.14 7.72 -3.43
C SER A 39 -2.21 7.11 -2.02
N PHE A 40 -2.66 7.88 -1.03
CA PHE A 40 -2.88 7.39 0.33
C PHE A 40 -3.97 6.34 0.41
N ILE A 41 -5.09 6.54 -0.29
CA ILE A 41 -6.17 5.55 -0.36
C ILE A 41 -5.67 4.26 -1.02
N ILE A 42 -4.98 4.37 -2.16
CA ILE A 42 -4.41 3.22 -2.87
C ILE A 42 -3.45 2.46 -1.96
N PHE A 43 -2.56 3.17 -1.27
CA PHE A 43 -1.62 2.57 -0.34
C PHE A 43 -2.31 1.88 0.83
N ALA A 44 -3.32 2.51 1.45
CA ALA A 44 -4.05 1.93 2.58
C ALA A 44 -4.77 0.63 2.19
N VAL A 45 -5.46 0.63 1.04
CA VAL A 45 -6.14 -0.58 0.52
C VAL A 45 -5.11 -1.68 0.24
N TYR A 46 -3.99 -1.33 -0.40
CA TYR A 46 -2.92 -2.28 -0.68
C TYR A 46 -2.28 -2.85 0.59
N LEU A 47 -2.08 -2.02 1.61
CA LEU A 47 -1.54 -2.43 2.90
C LEU A 47 -2.45 -3.46 3.58
N VAL A 48 -3.76 -3.20 3.64
CA VAL A 48 -4.74 -4.14 4.20
C VAL A 48 -4.73 -5.47 3.43
N TYR A 49 -4.68 -5.41 2.10
CA TYR A 49 -4.55 -6.61 1.26
C TYR A 49 -3.27 -7.39 1.57
N SER A 50 -2.14 -6.70 1.63
CA SER A 50 -0.82 -7.28 1.89
C SER A 50 -0.76 -7.97 3.26
N LEU A 51 -1.25 -7.29 4.30
CA LEU A 51 -1.29 -7.83 5.66
C LEU A 51 -2.17 -9.08 5.77
N LYS A 52 -3.38 -9.05 5.20
CA LYS A 52 -4.29 -10.22 5.19
C LYS A 52 -3.65 -11.40 4.46
N LYS A 53 -2.92 -11.14 3.38
CA LYS A 53 -2.23 -12.18 2.63
C LYS A 53 -1.06 -12.78 3.42
N ALA A 54 -0.25 -11.94 4.06
CA ALA A 54 0.86 -12.38 4.90
C ALA A 54 0.38 -13.27 6.05
N ALA A 55 -0.70 -12.88 6.74
CA ALA A 55 -1.31 -13.69 7.79
C ALA A 55 -1.73 -15.08 7.27
N ARG A 56 -2.43 -15.15 6.13
CA ARG A 56 -2.84 -16.43 5.53
C ARG A 56 -1.65 -17.31 5.13
N GLN A 57 -0.56 -16.72 4.64
CA GLN A 57 0.65 -17.47 4.29
C GLN A 57 1.32 -18.04 5.54
N GLN A 58 1.40 -17.26 6.61
CA GLN A 58 1.94 -17.71 7.89
C GLN A 58 1.11 -18.86 8.50
N ASP A 59 -0.22 -18.76 8.46
CA ASP A 59 -1.11 -19.83 8.94
C ASP A 59 -0.93 -21.14 8.13
N GLN A 60 -0.79 -21.04 6.81
CA GLN A 60 -0.54 -22.19 5.94
C GLN A 60 0.84 -22.83 6.17
N GLU A 61 1.88 -22.02 6.41
CA GLU A 61 3.22 -22.53 6.74
C GLU A 61 3.24 -23.21 8.11
N ASN A 62 2.51 -22.68 9.09
CA ASN A 62 2.40 -23.29 10.42
C ASN A 62 1.64 -24.61 10.37
N ALA A 63 0.57 -24.70 9.59
CA ALA A 63 -0.19 -25.95 9.40
C ALA A 63 0.67 -27.06 8.78
N LYS A 64 1.52 -26.73 7.80
CA LYS A 64 2.43 -27.71 7.13
C LYS A 64 3.60 -28.17 8.00
N LYS A 65 3.97 -27.44 9.05
CA LYS A 65 5.04 -27.83 9.98
C LYS A 65 4.55 -28.70 11.15
N GLY A 66 3.23 -28.81 11.33
CA GLY A 66 2.59 -29.63 12.36
C GLY A 66 2.20 -31.03 11.90
N GLU A 67 2.41 -31.36 10.62
CA GLU A 67 2.35 -32.72 10.05
C GLU A 67 3.77 -33.32 9.99
#